data_AF-A0A969DP01-F1
#
_entry.id   AF-A0A969DP01-F1
#
_cell.length_a   1.000
_cell.length_b   1.000
_cell.length_c   1.000
_cell.angle_alpha   90.00
_cell.angle_beta   90.00
_cell.angle_gamma   90.00
#
_symmetry.space_group_name_H-M   'P 1'
#
loop_
_entity.id
_entity.type
_entity.pdbx_description
1 polymer ?
#
loop_
_entity_poly.entity_id
_entity_poly.type
_entity_poly.pdbx_seq_one_letter_code
_entity_poly.pdbx_strand_id
1 'polypeptide(L)' 'MVSTLVALCSQLGITAIAEGIENPEQLLWLQKLGCQEGQGFFFSKPLPPPDIEVRFLKKLHQKS' A
#
# COMPACT_ATOMS: atom_id res chain seq x y z
N MET A 1 -3.06 1.51 18.93
CA MET A 1 -1.70 1.00 18.65
C MET A 1 -1.24 1.37 17.25
N VAL A 2 -1.92 0.96 16.17
CA VAL A 2 -1.55 1.31 14.78
C VAL A 2 -1.43 2.84 14.57
N SER A 3 -2.39 3.62 15.04
CA SER A 3 -2.37 5.08 14.96
C SER A 3 -1.11 5.71 15.57
N THR A 4 -0.64 5.16 16.70
CA THR A 4 0.58 5.63 17.38
C THR A 4 1.83 5.34 16.56
N LEU A 5 1.91 4.17 15.92
CA LEU A 5 3.04 3.80 15.06
C LEU A 5 3.07 4.65 13.80
N VAL A 6 1.92 4.87 13.15
CA VAL A 6 1.83 5.75 11.96
C VAL A 6 2.24 7.18 12.31
N ALA A 7 1.79 7.70 13.46
CA ALA A 7 2.21 9.01 13.94
C ALA A 7 3.71 9.10 14.23
N LEU A 8 4.29 8.07 14.86
CA LEU A 8 5.73 7.99 15.14
C LEU A 8 6.55 7.95 13.85
N CYS A 9 6.18 7.11 12.89
CA CYS A 9 6.82 7.03 11.58
C CYS A 9 6.80 8.39 10.88
N SER A 10 5.66 9.08 10.89
CA SER A 10 5.51 10.43 10.34
C SER A 10 6.45 11.43 11.01
N GLN A 11 6.53 11.44 12.35
CA GLN A 11 7.43 12.34 13.10
C GLN A 11 8.92 12.08 12.81
N LEU A 12 9.28 10.83 12.54
CA LEU A 12 10.65 10.43 12.22
C LEU A 12 10.99 10.57 10.73
N GLY A 13 10.04 10.96 9.88
CA GLY A 13 10.23 11.00 8.43
C GLY A 13 10.40 9.59 7.82
N ILE A 14 9.89 8.56 8.46
CA ILE A 14 9.94 7.16 8.03
C ILE A 14 8.62 6.81 7.34
N THR A 15 8.68 6.18 6.18
CA THR A 15 7.48 5.65 5.50
C THR A 15 7.01 4.37 6.19
N ALA A 16 5.76 4.37 6.65
CA ALA A 16 5.08 3.17 7.14
C ALA A 16 4.32 2.48 5.98
N ILE A 17 4.45 1.17 5.87
CA ILE A 17 3.68 0.32 4.94
C ILE A 17 2.73 -0.55 5.76
N ALA A 18 1.43 -0.46 5.49
CA ALA A 18 0.43 -1.33 6.13
C ALA A 18 0.21 -2.61 5.31
N GLU A 19 0.59 -3.76 5.86
CA GLU A 19 0.40 -5.08 5.22
C GLU A 19 -0.89 -5.77 5.68
N GLY A 20 -1.45 -6.62 4.81
CA GLY A 20 -2.63 -7.43 5.12
C GLY A 20 -3.98 -6.74 4.90
N ILE A 21 -4.07 -5.76 3.98
CA ILE A 21 -5.34 -5.11 3.64
C ILE A 21 -6.21 -6.05 2.77
N GLU A 22 -7.40 -6.38 3.25
CA GLU A 22 -8.33 -7.32 2.59
C GLU A 22 -9.64 -6.65 2.14
N ASN A 23 -10.03 -5.54 2.77
CA ASN A 23 -11.32 -4.88 2.52
C ASN A 23 -11.19 -3.33 2.48
N PRO A 24 -12.19 -2.62 1.89
CA PRO A 24 -12.12 -1.18 1.75
C PRO A 24 -12.23 -0.42 3.09
N GLU A 25 -12.85 -1.00 4.11
CA GLU A 25 -12.97 -0.39 5.43
C GLU A 25 -11.59 -0.24 6.11
N GLN A 26 -10.74 -1.27 6.01
CA GLN A 26 -9.35 -1.25 6.47
C GLN A 26 -8.53 -0.19 5.72
N LEU A 27 -8.65 -0.13 4.39
CA LEU A 27 -7.97 0.87 3.58
C LEU A 27 -8.36 2.28 3.99
N LEU A 28 -9.66 2.55 4.10
CA LEU A 28 -10.18 3.86 4.48
C LEU A 28 -9.72 4.28 5.88
N TRP A 29 -9.66 3.33 6.81
CA TRP A 29 -9.17 3.59 8.15
C TRP A 29 -7.67 3.95 8.16
N LEU A 30 -6.84 3.20 7.42
CA LEU A 30 -5.41 3.47 7.29
C LEU A 30 -5.13 4.81 6.61
N GLN A 31 -5.90 5.17 5.58
CA GLN A 31 -5.82 6.48 4.92
C GLN A 31 -6.14 7.62 5.89
N LYS A 32 -7.19 7.47 6.73
CA LYS A 32 -7.53 8.45 7.77
C LYS A 32 -6.44 8.63 8.82
N LEU A 33 -5.65 7.58 9.07
CA LEU A 33 -4.49 7.66 9.97
C LEU A 33 -3.26 8.30 9.31
N GLY A 34 -3.29 8.58 8.01
CA GLY A 34 -2.16 9.14 7.26
C GLY A 34 -1.13 8.09 6.81
N CYS A 35 -1.49 6.80 6.81
CA CYS A 35 -0.64 5.76 6.24
C CYS A 35 -0.76 5.80 4.71
N GLN A 36 0.38 6.04 4.04
CA GLN A 36 0.43 6.35 2.61
C GLN A 36 0.63 5.11 1.74
N GLU A 37 1.28 4.08 2.29
CA GLU A 37 1.64 2.86 1.56
C GLU A 37 0.93 1.65 2.18
N GLY A 38 0.52 0.70 1.33
CA GLY A 38 -0.15 -0.50 1.80
C GLY A 38 -0.06 -1.67 0.84
N GLN A 39 -0.14 -2.88 1.39
CA GLN A 39 -0.14 -4.14 0.67
C GLN A 39 -1.24 -5.04 1.19
N GLY A 40 -1.89 -5.78 0.30
CA GLY A 40 -2.82 -6.83 0.69
C GLY A 40 -3.67 -7.32 -0.46
N PHE A 41 -4.47 -8.35 -0.19
CA PHE A 41 -5.31 -9.00 -1.20
C PHE A 41 -6.42 -8.10 -1.73
N PHE A 42 -6.76 -7.04 -1.01
CA PHE A 42 -7.62 -5.97 -1.51
C PHE A 42 -7.09 -5.36 -2.81
N PHE A 43 -5.76 -5.20 -2.94
CA PHE A 43 -5.13 -4.66 -4.16
C PHE A 43 -4.80 -5.77 -5.16
N SER A 44 -4.11 -6.81 -4.70
CA SER A 44 -3.72 -7.94 -5.53
C SER A 44 -3.34 -9.14 -4.68
N LYS A 45 -3.64 -10.33 -5.18
CA LYS A 45 -3.00 -11.55 -4.71
C LYS A 45 -1.53 -11.58 -5.19
N PRO A 46 -0.63 -12.33 -4.54
CA PRO A 46 0.71 -12.58 -5.04
C PRO A 46 0.66 -13.09 -6.48
N LEU A 47 1.53 -12.55 -7.31
CA LEU A 47 1.57 -12.84 -8.74
C LEU A 47 2.90 -13.52 -9.09
N PRO A 48 2.90 -14.44 -10.07
CA PRO A 48 4.14 -14.91 -10.67
C PRO A 48 4.80 -13.76 -11.47
N PRO A 49 6.13 -13.80 -11.68
CA PRO A 49 6.85 -12.71 -12.35
C PRO A 49 6.27 -12.25 -13.71
N PRO A 50 5.83 -13.14 -14.61
CA PRO A 50 5.27 -12.73 -15.90
C PRO A 50 4.00 -11.86 -15.77
N ASP A 51 3.21 -12.07 -14.71
CA ASP A 51 1.96 -11.36 -14.48
C ASP A 51 2.19 -9.96 -13.92
N ILE A 52 3.33 -9.72 -13.26
CA ILE A 52 3.72 -8.40 -12.76
C ILE A 52 3.92 -7.43 -13.92
N GLU A 53 4.62 -7.86 -14.97
CA GLU A 53 4.87 -7.02 -16.15
C GLU A 53 3.56 -6.58 -16.81
N VAL A 54 2.64 -7.52 -16.99
CA VAL A 54 1.34 -7.28 -17.63
C VAL A 54 0.47 -6.34 -16.80
N ARG A 55 0.43 -6.52 -15.48
CA ARG A 55 -0.50 -5.78 -14.61
C ARG A 55 0.04 -4.43 -14.15
N PHE A 56 1.33 -4.32 -13.87
CA PHE A 56 1.91 -3.16 -13.19
C PHE A 56 2.95 -2.41 -14.03
N LEU A 57 3.83 -3.10 -14.76
CA LEU A 57 4.96 -2.42 -15.43
C LEU A 57 4.62 -1.84 -16.81
N LYS A 58 3.72 -2.46 -17.59
CA LYS A 58 3.32 -1.94 -18.91
C LYS A 58 2.63 -0.57 -18.87
N LYS A 59 2.07 -0.17 -17.73
CA LYS A 59 1.42 1.15 -17.55
C LYS A 59 2.40 2.28 -17.25
N LEU A 60 3.63 1.98 -16.81
CA LEU A 60 4.62 2.99 -16.43
C LEU A 60 5.35 3.60 -17.64
N HIS A 61 5.44 2.88 -18.76
CA HIS A 61 6.09 3.38 -20.00
C HIS A 61 5.21 4.25 -20.91
N GLN A 62 3.97 4.56 -20.52
CA GLN A 62 3.06 5.41 -21.33
C GLN A 62 2.99 6.87 -20.84
N LYS A 63 3.78 7.23 -19.82
CA LYS A 63 3.94 8.63 -19.36
C LYS A 63 5.34 9.13 -19.72
N SER A 64 5.52 9.56 -20.96
CA SER A 64 6.55 10.50 -21.40
C SER A 64 5.91 11.47 -22.38
#